data_AF-A0AAN6L6M8-F1
#
_entry.id   AF-A0AAN6L6M8-F1
#
_cell.length_a   1.000
_cell.length_b   1.000
_cell.length_c   1.000
_cell.angle_alpha   90.00
_cell.angle_beta   90.00
_cell.angle_gamma   90.00
#
_symmetry.space_group_name_H-M   'P 1'
#
loop_
_entity.id
_entity.type
_entity.pdbx_description
1 polymer ?
#
loop_
_entity_poly.entity_id
_entity_poly.type
_entity_poly.pdbx_seq_one_letter_code
_entity_poly.pdbx_strand_id
1 'polypeptide(L)'
;MCNGFSSRGSQGGAMAFLRPLSTHGTNSVSNCHVTLRECHAPGIEGIELSFNRPRREETKTEHPCPIDAFRTCWIEIHPDGDLTPSKHRDSHPALYRFPLQNLAPTPAPTPEPQQDQEEESSLPTTLASMSIISEDHDNTTTTRLRLDTHETGVIGRRMSIVDAMGMRVAEGVIGWN
;
A
#
# COMPACT_ATOMS: atom_id res chain seq x y z
N MET A 1 18.27 -12.35 16.82
CA MET A 1 18.11 -11.09 16.07
C MET A 1 18.83 -11.27 14.75
N CYS A 2 18.09 -11.54 13.67
CA CYS A 2 18.69 -11.86 12.38
C CYS A 2 19.12 -10.56 11.68
N ASN A 3 20.42 -10.26 11.72
CA ASN A 3 21.07 -9.26 10.87
C ASN A 3 21.31 -9.83 9.46
N GLY A 4 20.25 -10.32 8.82
CA GLY A 4 20.34 -10.96 7.51
C GLY A 4 20.38 -9.91 6.41
N PHE A 5 21.57 -9.61 5.89
CA PHE A 5 21.68 -9.03 4.55
C PHE A 5 21.08 -10.02 3.55
N SER A 6 19.91 -9.70 3.02
CA SER A 6 19.31 -10.45 1.92
C SER A 6 19.75 -9.81 0.61
N SER A 7 20.52 -10.55 -0.20
CA SER A 7 20.80 -10.19 -1.60
C SER A 7 19.62 -10.50 -2.54
N ARG A 8 18.51 -11.04 -2.00
CA ARG A 8 17.29 -11.26 -2.78
C ARG A 8 16.64 -9.91 -3.05
N GLY A 9 16.84 -9.39 -4.26
CA GLY A 9 15.94 -8.40 -4.83
C GLY A 9 14.55 -9.03 -4.99
N SER A 10 13.50 -8.24 -4.77
CA SER A 10 12.15 -8.76 -4.98
C SER A 10 11.90 -9.05 -6.45
N GLN A 11 11.59 -10.30 -6.77
CA GLN A 11 11.07 -10.66 -8.08
C GLN A 11 9.54 -10.43 -8.18
N GLY A 12 8.86 -10.14 -7.05
CA GLY A 12 7.39 -10.09 -6.96
C GLY A 12 6.80 -8.77 -6.41
N GLY A 13 7.62 -7.78 -6.09
CA GLY A 13 7.24 -6.57 -5.36
C GLY A 13 7.26 -6.74 -3.83
N ALA A 14 6.53 -5.86 -3.14
CA ALA A 14 6.32 -5.89 -1.70
C ALA A 14 4.83 -5.80 -1.41
N MET A 15 4.40 -6.24 -0.23
CA MET A 15 3.00 -6.23 0.17
C MET A 15 2.84 -5.75 1.61
N ALA A 16 1.71 -5.13 1.92
CA ALA A 16 1.32 -4.77 3.29
C ALA A 16 -0.16 -5.10 3.52
N PHE A 17 -0.44 -5.79 4.62
CA PHE A 17 -1.80 -6.00 5.10
C PHE A 17 -2.13 -4.92 6.13
N LEU A 18 -2.93 -3.94 5.72
CA LEU A 18 -3.30 -2.82 6.57
C LEU A 18 -4.57 -3.15 7.33
N ARG A 19 -4.44 -3.15 8.66
CA ARG A 19 -5.56 -3.35 9.58
C ARG A 19 -6.18 -2.00 9.92
N PRO A 20 -7.51 -1.86 9.86
CA PRO A 20 -8.21 -0.65 10.28
C PRO A 20 -7.93 -0.34 11.75
N LEU A 21 -7.74 0.93 12.05
CA LEU A 21 -7.67 1.42 13.41
C LEU A 21 -9.07 1.89 13.81
N SER A 22 -9.62 1.32 14.89
CA SER A 22 -10.95 1.63 15.40
C SER A 22 -10.97 2.97 16.16
N THR A 23 -10.56 4.05 15.50
CA THR A 23 -10.64 5.40 16.05
C THR A 23 -11.95 6.05 15.60
N HIS A 24 -12.98 5.83 16.42
CA HIS A 24 -14.21 6.63 16.52
C HIS A 24 -15.07 6.83 15.25
N GLY A 25 -16.08 5.97 15.10
CA GLY A 25 -17.45 6.41 14.78
C GLY A 25 -17.85 6.67 13.32
N THR A 26 -16.95 6.89 12.37
CA THR A 26 -17.36 7.15 10.97
C THR A 26 -16.46 6.43 9.99
N ASN A 27 -17.07 5.51 9.24
CA ASN A 27 -16.48 4.70 8.17
C ASN A 27 -15.54 3.60 8.67
N SER A 28 -16.10 2.42 8.91
CA SER A 28 -15.33 1.18 9.10
C SER A 28 -14.54 0.91 7.82
N VAL A 29 -13.30 1.41 7.75
CA VAL A 29 -12.36 1.03 6.70
C VAL A 29 -12.22 -0.49 6.80
N SER A 30 -12.36 -1.20 5.69
CA SER A 30 -12.14 -2.65 5.67
C SER A 30 -10.64 -2.93 5.65
N ASN A 31 -10.24 -4.15 6.03
CA ASN A 31 -8.87 -4.60 5.83
C ASN A 31 -8.44 -4.33 4.38
N CYS A 32 -7.26 -3.74 4.22
CA CYS A 32 -6.78 -3.33 2.92
C CYS A 32 -5.46 -4.02 2.60
N HIS A 33 -5.37 -4.62 1.42
CA HIS A 33 -4.14 -5.26 0.96
C HIS A 33 -3.45 -4.32 -0.02
N VAL A 34 -2.26 -3.83 0.32
CA VAL A 34 -1.47 -2.95 -0.53
C VAL A 34 -0.34 -3.74 -1.15
N THR A 35 -0.14 -3.62 -2.46
CA THR A 35 1.03 -4.14 -3.17
C THR A 35 1.84 -2.99 -3.73
N LEU A 36 3.16 -3.10 -3.63
CA LEU A 36 4.15 -2.18 -4.18
C LEU A 36 4.95 -2.95 -5.23
N ARG A 37 5.00 -2.49 -6.47
CA ARG A 37 5.73 -3.17 -7.54
C ARG A 37 6.61 -2.19 -8.27
N GLU A 38 7.84 -2.58 -8.59
CA GLU A 38 8.67 -1.77 -9.47
C GLU A 38 8.07 -1.73 -10.88
N CYS A 39 7.85 -0.52 -11.39
CA CYS A 39 7.43 -0.29 -12.75
C CYS A 39 8.64 0.20 -13.55
N HIS A 40 9.00 -0.58 -14.57
CA HIS A 40 10.11 -0.31 -15.50
C HIS A 40 9.53 -0.08 -16.89
N ALA A 41 8.84 1.04 -17.09
CA ALA A 41 8.35 1.44 -18.41
C ALA A 41 9.32 2.47 -19.04
N PRO A 42 9.46 2.52 -20.38
CA PRO A 42 10.34 3.49 -21.02
C PRO A 42 9.97 4.93 -20.64
N GLY A 43 10.85 5.62 -19.90
CA GLY A 43 10.62 6.98 -19.42
C GLY A 43 9.85 7.12 -18.10
N ILE A 44 9.44 6.00 -17.47
CA ILE A 44 8.79 5.99 -16.16
C ILE A 44 9.49 4.93 -15.30
N GLU A 45 10.36 5.39 -14.40
CA GLU A 45 10.94 4.58 -13.34
C GLU A 45 10.25 4.94 -12.03
N GLY A 46 9.62 3.96 -11.38
CA GLY A 46 8.86 4.23 -10.16
C GLY A 46 8.30 2.98 -9.51
N ILE A 47 7.46 3.21 -8.51
CA ILE A 47 6.76 2.15 -7.78
C ILE A 47 5.27 2.27 -8.06
N GLU A 48 4.68 1.24 -8.66
CA GLU A 48 3.24 1.09 -8.73
C GLU A 48 2.73 0.66 -7.36
N LEU A 49 1.83 1.45 -6.79
CA LEU A 49 1.11 1.13 -5.58
C LEU A 49 -0.32 0.73 -5.95
N SER A 50 -0.74 -0.44 -5.52
CA SER A 50 -2.08 -0.96 -5.80
C SER A 50 -2.78 -1.39 -4.52
N PHE A 51 -4.03 -0.99 -4.39
CA PHE A 51 -4.94 -1.43 -3.34
C PHE A 51 -5.75 -2.61 -3.86
N ASN A 52 -5.77 -3.69 -3.10
CA ASN A 52 -6.40 -4.95 -3.46
C ASN A 52 -7.48 -5.30 -2.44
N ARG A 53 -8.57 -5.89 -2.93
CA ARG A 53 -9.62 -6.41 -2.05
C ARG A 53 -9.12 -7.73 -1.44
N PRO A 54 -9.12 -7.88 -0.11
CA PRO A 54 -8.85 -9.18 0.50
C PRO A 54 -9.90 -10.21 0.06
N ARG A 55 -9.47 -11.45 -0.20
CA ARG A 55 -10.34 -12.58 -0.57
C ARG A 55 -11.41 -12.77 0.51
N ARG A 56 -12.69 -12.75 0.12
CA ARG A 56 -13.84 -12.84 1.04
C ARG A 56 -13.72 -14.07 1.96
N GLU A 57 -13.80 -13.84 3.26
CA GLU A 57 -14.77 -14.59 4.07
C GLU A 57 -16.15 -14.01 3.75
N GLU A 58 -17.11 -14.87 3.47
CA GLU A 58 -18.47 -14.54 3.05
C GLU A 58 -19.23 -13.75 4.13
N THR A 59 -19.06 -12.44 4.17
CA THR A 59 -19.99 -11.55 4.86
C THR A 59 -20.67 -10.63 3.85
N LYS A 60 -21.99 -10.61 3.94
CA LYS A 60 -22.98 -10.11 2.99
C LYS A 60 -23.05 -8.57 2.92
N THR A 61 -21.97 -7.89 3.24
CA THR A 61 -21.92 -6.44 3.34
C THR A 61 -21.23 -5.89 2.09
N GLU A 62 -22.06 -5.48 1.13
CA GLU A 62 -21.68 -4.62 0.00
C GLU A 62 -21.31 -3.23 0.52
N HIS A 63 -20.19 -3.12 1.24
CA HIS A 63 -19.64 -1.80 1.51
C HIS A 63 -18.93 -1.32 0.24
N PRO A 64 -19.31 -0.15 -0.30
CA PRO A 64 -18.59 0.44 -1.43
C PRO A 64 -17.12 0.55 -1.05
N CYS A 65 -16.26 0.09 -1.96
CA CYS A 65 -14.82 0.18 -1.77
C CYS A 65 -14.47 1.66 -1.56
N PRO A 66 -13.87 2.05 -0.43
CA PRO A 66 -13.75 3.47 -0.06
C PRO A 66 -12.57 4.14 -0.77
N ILE A 67 -12.34 3.85 -2.06
CA ILE A 67 -11.27 4.50 -2.86
C ILE A 67 -11.44 6.02 -2.79
N ASP A 68 -12.67 6.51 -2.91
CA ASP A 68 -12.95 7.94 -2.82
C ASP A 68 -12.67 8.50 -1.42
N ALA A 69 -12.84 7.71 -0.36
CA ALA A 69 -12.45 8.13 0.98
C ALA A 69 -10.93 8.22 1.13
N PHE A 70 -10.18 7.38 0.39
CA PHE A 70 -8.72 7.44 0.39
C PHE A 70 -8.15 8.61 -0.41
N ARG A 71 -8.90 9.23 -1.34
CA ARG A 71 -8.38 10.38 -2.10
C ARG A 71 -7.96 11.57 -1.23
N THR A 72 -8.58 11.71 -0.05
CA THR A 72 -8.23 12.72 0.95
C THR A 72 -7.13 12.29 1.92
N CYS A 73 -6.67 11.04 1.82
CA CYS A 73 -5.65 10.47 2.68
C CYS A 73 -4.24 10.58 2.05
N TRP A 74 -3.25 10.30 2.86
CA TRP A 74 -1.88 10.03 2.42
C TRP A 74 -1.36 8.75 3.06
N ILE A 75 -0.33 8.18 2.44
CA ILE A 75 0.44 7.10 3.05
C ILE A 75 1.67 7.67 3.74
N GLU A 76 1.97 7.13 4.91
CA GLU A 76 3.23 7.32 5.63
C GLU A 76 3.95 5.98 5.76
N ILE A 77 5.24 5.96 5.43
CA ILE A 77 6.12 4.83 5.72
C ILE A 77 7.15 5.29 6.75
N HIS A 78 7.17 4.67 7.91
CA HIS A 78 8.03 5.04 9.03
C HIS A 78 9.33 4.23 9.04
N PRO A 79 10.39 4.70 9.72
CA PRO A 79 11.66 3.96 9.79
C PRO A 79 11.57 2.65 10.57
N ASP A 80 10.55 2.50 11.42
CA ASP A 80 10.33 1.33 12.26
C ASP A 80 9.21 0.43 11.70
N GLY A 81 9.16 -0.83 12.15
CA GLY A 81 8.09 -1.80 11.86
C GLY A 81 7.16 -2.05 13.05
N ASP A 82 7.18 -1.20 14.07
CA ASP A 82 6.46 -1.42 15.32
C ASP A 82 4.98 -1.03 15.16
N LEU A 83 4.07 -1.98 15.38
CA LEU A 83 2.63 -1.73 15.39
C LEU A 83 2.09 -1.47 16.80
N THR A 84 2.95 -1.41 17.82
CA THR A 84 2.55 -1.11 19.20
C THR A 84 2.23 0.38 19.34
N PRO A 85 0.98 0.77 19.64
CA PRO A 85 0.62 2.18 19.75
C PRO A 85 1.42 2.88 20.86
N SER A 86 2.19 3.93 20.52
CA SER A 86 2.88 4.76 21.52
C SER A 86 3.20 6.15 21.00
N LYS A 87 3.12 7.16 21.89
CA LYS A 87 3.47 8.55 21.57
C LYS A 87 4.92 8.72 21.10
N HIS A 88 5.83 7.92 21.68
CA HIS A 88 7.25 7.97 21.33
C HIS A 88 7.46 7.53 19.87
N ARG A 89 6.96 6.34 19.51
CA ARG A 89 6.99 5.83 18.14
C ARG A 89 6.35 6.81 17.15
N ASP A 90 5.17 7.33 17.50
CA ASP A 90 4.39 8.22 16.66
C ASP A 90 5.00 9.62 16.48
N SER A 91 5.98 9.99 17.30
CA SER A 91 6.72 11.25 17.17
C SER A 91 7.83 11.19 16.11
N HIS A 92 8.18 10.00 15.62
CA HIS A 92 9.21 9.83 14.59
C HIS A 92 8.66 10.25 13.22
N PRO A 93 9.38 11.12 12.48
CA PRO A 93 8.97 11.53 11.15
C PRO A 93 8.93 10.31 10.21
N ALA A 94 7.97 10.32 9.28
CA ALA A 94 7.91 9.34 8.21
C ALA A 94 9.13 9.49 7.27
N LEU A 95 9.66 8.36 6.79
CA LEU A 95 10.66 8.33 5.72
C LEU A 95 10.06 8.72 4.38
N TYR A 96 8.84 8.26 4.13
CA TYR A 96 8.10 8.53 2.91
C TYR A 96 6.70 9.02 3.23
N ARG A 97 6.27 10.04 2.50
CA ARG A 97 4.90 10.53 2.53
C ARG A 97 4.44 10.87 1.13
N PHE A 98 3.32 10.30 0.70
CA PHE A 98 2.75 10.59 -0.62
C PHE A 98 1.21 10.60 -0.57
N PRO A 99 0.58 11.56 -1.29
CA PRO A 99 -0.87 11.70 -1.30
C PRO A 99 -1.54 10.62 -2.15
N LEU A 100 -2.73 10.20 -1.75
CA LEU A 100 -3.54 9.20 -2.48
C LEU A 100 -4.56 9.84 -3.46
N GLN A 101 -4.37 11.12 -3.79
CA GLN A 101 -5.30 11.89 -4.62
C GLN A 101 -5.44 11.34 -6.06
N ASN A 102 -4.37 10.73 -6.57
CA ASN A 102 -4.28 10.23 -7.94
C ASN A 102 -4.60 8.72 -8.06
N LEU A 103 -5.32 8.16 -7.08
CA LEU A 103 -5.79 6.78 -7.18
C LEU A 103 -6.78 6.64 -8.33
N ALA A 104 -6.38 5.87 -9.34
CA ALA A 104 -7.24 5.49 -10.45
C ALA A 104 -8.01 4.22 -10.08
N PRO A 105 -9.35 4.21 -10.11
CA PRO A 105 -10.13 2.99 -10.00
C PRO A 105 -9.75 2.04 -11.14
N THR A 106 -9.50 0.77 -10.82
CA THR A 106 -9.34 -0.25 -11.85
C THR A 106 -10.72 -0.59 -12.42
N PRO A 107 -10.91 -0.56 -13.76
CA PRO A 107 -12.19 -0.96 -14.34
C PRO A 107 -12.50 -2.40 -13.93
N ALA A 108 -13.72 -2.65 -13.46
CA ALA A 108 -14.16 -3.99 -13.13
C ALA A 108 -13.94 -4.91 -14.36
N PRO A 109 -13.49 -6.15 -14.17
CA PRO A 109 -13.37 -7.08 -15.28
C PRO A 109 -14.73 -7.20 -15.96
N THR A 110 -14.80 -6.79 -17.22
CA THR A 110 -15.98 -7.03 -18.06
C THR A 110 -16.26 -8.53 -18.02
N PRO A 111 -17.48 -8.99 -17.72
CA PRO A 111 -17.80 -10.40 -17.84
C PRO A 111 -17.74 -10.76 -19.33
N GLU A 112 -16.59 -11.23 -19.79
CA GLU A 112 -16.51 -11.91 -21.07
C GLU A 112 -17.35 -13.20 -20.98
N PRO A 113 -18.14 -13.54 -22.01
CA PRO A 113 -18.96 -14.75 -21.99
C PRO A 113 -18.07 -15.98 -21.85
N GLN A 114 -18.12 -16.57 -20.66
CA GLN A 114 -17.31 -17.70 -20.22
C GLN A 114 -17.62 -18.93 -21.09
N GLN A 115 -16.64 -19.38 -21.88
CA GLN A 115 -16.57 -20.77 -22.34
C GLN A 115 -15.67 -21.55 -21.38
N ASP A 116 -16.29 -22.33 -20.51
CA ASP A 116 -15.78 -23.52 -19.82
C ASP A 116 -14.26 -23.59 -19.56
N GLN A 117 -13.76 -22.79 -18.61
CA GLN A 117 -12.50 -23.06 -17.91
C GLN A 117 -12.61 -22.73 -16.41
N GLU A 118 -12.87 -23.76 -15.61
CA GLU A 118 -12.85 -23.73 -14.14
C GLU A 118 -11.40 -23.76 -13.59
N GLU A 119 -10.50 -22.85 -13.96
CA GLU A 119 -9.15 -22.77 -13.34
C GLU A 119 -8.53 -21.36 -13.33
N GLU A 120 -9.27 -20.32 -12.91
CA GLU A 120 -8.64 -19.00 -12.66
C GLU A 120 -9.34 -18.19 -11.54
N SER A 121 -9.44 -18.72 -10.32
CA SER A 121 -10.05 -18.00 -9.16
C SER A 121 -9.06 -17.66 -8.03
N SER A 122 -7.77 -17.49 -8.35
CA SER A 122 -6.71 -17.38 -7.33
C SER A 122 -6.08 -15.98 -7.17
N LEU A 123 -6.40 -15.00 -8.02
CA LEU A 123 -5.74 -13.68 -7.98
C LEU A 123 -6.56 -12.63 -7.19
N PRO A 124 -5.92 -11.83 -6.31
CA PRO A 124 -6.58 -10.71 -5.64
C PRO A 124 -7.04 -9.67 -6.66
N THR A 125 -8.28 -9.18 -6.51
CA THR A 125 -8.81 -8.14 -7.40
C THR A 125 -8.25 -6.77 -7.00
N THR A 126 -7.47 -6.16 -7.90
CA THR A 126 -7.02 -4.78 -7.78
C THR A 126 -8.21 -3.82 -7.83
N LEU A 127 -8.29 -2.93 -6.86
CA LEU A 127 -9.37 -1.95 -6.68
C LEU A 127 -8.98 -0.59 -7.26
N ALA A 128 -7.77 -0.15 -6.94
CA ALA A 128 -7.20 1.09 -7.44
C ALA A 128 -5.68 0.99 -7.47
N SER A 129 -5.05 1.75 -8.36
CA SER A 129 -3.61 1.90 -8.37
C SER A 129 -3.18 3.33 -8.63
N MET A 130 -1.94 3.64 -8.28
CA MET A 130 -1.26 4.88 -8.63
C MET A 130 0.24 4.62 -8.79
N SER A 131 0.88 5.42 -9.64
CA SER A 131 2.33 5.42 -9.79
C SER A 131 2.95 6.42 -8.82
N ILE A 132 3.85 5.93 -7.97
CA ILE A 132 4.78 6.75 -7.19
C ILE A 132 5.99 6.99 -8.07
N ILE A 133 5.96 8.08 -8.83
CA ILE A 133 7.05 8.48 -9.71
C ILE A 133 8.11 9.18 -8.85
N SER A 134 9.36 8.77 -9.01
CA SER A 134 10.49 9.54 -8.48
C SER A 134 10.84 10.60 -9.52
N GLU A 135 10.24 11.79 -9.43
CA GLU A 135 10.69 12.90 -10.27
C GLU A 135 12.08 13.35 -9.80
N ASP A 136 13.06 13.15 -10.67
CA ASP A 136 14.39 13.75 -10.56
C ASP A 136 14.31 15.16 -11.15
N HIS A 137 13.73 16.09 -10.39
CA HIS A 137 13.73 17.50 -10.72
C HIS A 137 14.51 18.28 -9.65
N ASP A 138 15.71 18.69 -10.04
CA ASP A 138 16.57 19.71 -9.43
C ASP A 138 16.61 19.79 -7.88
N ASN A 139 17.66 19.22 -7.31
CA ASN A 139 18.32 19.67 -6.06
C ASN A 139 17.49 19.71 -4.75
N THR A 140 16.34 19.06 -4.68
CA THR A 140 15.73 18.68 -3.39
C THR A 140 15.63 17.18 -3.34
N THR A 141 16.30 16.55 -2.37
CA THR A 141 16.43 15.10 -2.12
C THR A 141 15.09 14.33 -2.21
N THR A 142 14.56 14.10 -3.41
CA THR A 142 13.43 13.22 -3.66
C THR A 142 13.95 11.80 -3.50
N THR A 143 13.90 11.29 -2.28
CA THR A 143 14.28 9.92 -1.97
C THR A 143 13.39 8.99 -2.78
N ARG A 144 13.98 8.33 -3.77
CA ARG A 144 13.38 7.22 -4.51
C ARG A 144 12.93 6.15 -3.52
N LEU A 145 11.71 5.66 -3.67
CA LEU A 145 11.19 4.56 -2.86
C LEU A 145 11.86 3.25 -3.33
N ARG A 146 12.46 2.50 -2.40
CA ARG A 146 13.22 1.28 -2.71
C ARG A 146 12.60 0.07 -2.05
N LEU A 147 12.34 -0.97 -2.84
CA LEU A 147 11.84 -2.26 -2.33
C LEU A 147 13.01 -3.12 -1.84
N ASP A 148 13.63 -2.70 -0.75
CA ASP A 148 14.70 -3.44 -0.08
C ASP A 148 14.69 -3.24 1.45
N THR A 149 15.64 -3.85 2.16
CA THR A 149 15.78 -3.77 3.62
C THR A 149 16.83 -2.74 4.07
N HIS A 150 17.36 -1.90 3.17
CA HIS A 150 18.39 -0.91 3.52
C HIS A 150 17.79 0.26 4.31
N GLU A 151 18.63 1.25 4.67
CA GLU A 151 18.27 2.42 5.47
C GLU A 151 17.12 3.26 4.89
N THR A 152 17.01 3.32 3.56
CA THR A 152 15.91 3.96 2.83
C THR A 152 14.97 2.94 2.16
N GLY A 153 15.18 1.65 2.39
CA GLY A 153 14.27 0.61 1.93
C GLY A 153 12.88 0.75 2.57
N VAL A 154 11.89 -0.01 2.09
CA VAL A 154 10.57 -0.06 2.72
C VAL A 154 10.26 -1.39 3.40
N ILE A 155 11.05 -2.43 3.17
CA ILE A 155 10.78 -3.76 3.74
C ILE A 155 11.02 -3.75 5.25
N GLY A 156 10.10 -4.39 5.99
CA GLY A 156 10.12 -4.45 7.45
C GLY A 156 9.61 -3.19 8.14
N ARG A 157 9.14 -2.20 7.39
CA ARG A 157 8.67 -0.91 7.92
C ARG A 157 7.15 -0.84 8.03
N ARG A 158 6.68 0.00 8.95
CA ARG A 158 5.28 0.31 9.15
C ARG A 158 4.81 1.23 8.03
N MET A 159 3.75 0.81 7.35
CA MET A 159 2.92 1.62 6.48
C MET A 159 1.68 2.05 7.24
N SER A 160 1.28 3.31 7.11
CA SER A 160 0.06 3.86 7.68
C SER A 160 -0.70 4.65 6.62
N ILE A 161 -2.03 4.56 6.63
CA ILE A 161 -2.90 5.50 5.91
C ILE A 161 -3.37 6.52 6.94
N VAL A 162 -3.23 7.80 6.60
CA VAL A 162 -3.57 8.93 7.45
C VAL A 162 -4.59 9.80 6.73
N ASP A 163 -5.66 10.19 7.42
CA ASP A 163 -6.71 11.04 6.88
C ASP A 163 -6.33 12.53 6.89
N ALA A 164 -7.20 13.37 6.32
CA ALA A 164 -7.01 14.82 6.25
C ALA A 164 -6.84 15.51 7.62
N MET A 165 -7.26 14.87 8.71
CA MET A 165 -7.13 15.38 10.08
C MET A 165 -5.82 14.95 10.76
N GLY A 166 -4.99 14.15 10.07
CA GLY A 166 -3.76 13.58 10.64
C GLY A 166 -4.01 12.32 11.48
N MET A 167 -5.21 11.74 11.41
CA MET A 167 -5.55 10.52 12.16
C MET A 167 -5.22 9.28 11.33
N ARG A 168 -4.60 8.29 11.95
CA ARG A 168 -4.31 7.01 11.27
C ARG A 168 -5.58 6.18 11.15
N VAL A 169 -5.92 5.79 9.94
CA VAL A 169 -7.13 4.99 9.65
C VAL A 169 -6.82 3.51 9.46
N ALA A 170 -5.58 3.18 9.04
CA ALA A 170 -5.12 1.80 8.93
C ALA A 170 -3.59 1.73 9.03
N GLU A 171 -3.05 0.62 9.54
CA GLU A 171 -1.61 0.38 9.59
C GLU A 171 -1.24 -1.10 9.41
N GLY A 172 -0.03 -1.34 8.94
CA GLY A 172 0.53 -2.68 8.75
C GLY A 172 2.03 -2.62 8.48
N VAL A 173 2.68 -3.78 8.37
CA VAL A 173 4.11 -3.89 8.05
C VAL A 173 4.27 -4.33 6.61
N ILE A 174 5.21 -3.71 5.91
CA ILE A 174 5.56 -4.04 4.53
C ILE A 174 6.49 -5.27 4.56
N GLY A 175 6.05 -6.35 3.92
CA GLY A 175 6.82 -7.57 3.69
C GLY A 175 7.15 -7.75 2.21
N TRP A 176 8.00 -8.73 1.92
CA TRP A 176 8.14 -9.24 0.55
C TRP A 176 6.83 -9.90 0.11
N ASN A 177 6.45 -9.68 -1.15
CA ASN A 177 5.35 -10.39 -1.81
C ASN A 177 5.81 -11.77 -2.30
#